data_AF-M1AHS0-F1
#
_entry.id   AF-M1AHS0-F1
#
_cell.length_a   1.000
_cell.length_b   1.000
_cell.length_c   1.000
_cell.angle_alpha   90.00
_cell.angle_beta   90.00
_cell.angle_gamma   90.00
#
_symmetry.space_group_name_H-M   'P 1'
#
loop_
_entity.id
_entity.type
_entity.pdbx_description
1 polymer ?
#
loop_
_entity_poly.entity_id
_entity_poly.type
_entity_poly.pdbx_seq_one_letter_code
_entity_poly.pdbx_strand_id
1 'polypeptide(L)'
;MRQNEAMYKPSFAGYVDVDLVDMKKLSLRSLIDNSVVESFGAGGKTCITSRVYPILAIHNNAHLFVFNNGSETITIETLNAWSMDVPKMH
;
A
#
# COMPACT_ATOMS: atom_id res chain seq x y z
N MET A 1 13.42 24.56 10.59
CA MET A 1 12.45 23.44 10.74
C MET A 1 11.10 24.06 11.08
N ARG A 2 10.09 23.97 10.21
CA ARG A 2 8.73 24.40 10.56
C ARG A 2 7.96 23.18 11.08
N GLN A 3 8.01 22.98 12.39
CA GLN A 3 6.96 22.26 13.12
C GLN A 3 5.88 23.29 13.44
N ASN A 4 4.71 23.23 12.78
CA ASN A 4 3.40 23.77 13.21
C ASN A 4 2.43 24.05 12.04
N GLU A 5 2.22 23.06 11.17
CA GLU A 5 0.91 22.90 10.52
C GLU A 5 0.50 21.45 10.77
N ALA A 6 -0.77 21.21 11.11
CA ALA A 6 -1.28 19.85 11.22
C ALA A 6 -1.06 19.15 9.87
N MET A 7 -0.08 18.25 9.81
CA MET A 7 0.33 17.59 8.59
C MET A 7 -0.88 16.89 7.99
N TYR A 8 -1.31 17.33 6.80
CA TYR A 8 -2.45 16.74 6.09
C TYR A 8 -2.13 15.27 5.76
N LYS A 9 -2.80 14.36 6.48
CA LYS A 9 -2.66 12.89 6.38
C LYS A 9 -4.03 12.27 6.17
N PRO A 10 -4.64 12.44 4.97
CA PRO A 10 -5.94 11.85 4.70
C PRO A 10 -5.83 10.32 4.73
N SER A 11 -6.88 9.67 5.19
CA SER A 11 -7.06 8.23 5.04
C SER A 11 -8.14 7.98 4.00
N PHE A 12 -7.89 7.05 3.10
CA PHE A 12 -8.82 6.63 2.06
C PHE A 12 -9.18 5.17 2.26
N ALA A 13 -10.43 4.82 1.97
CA ALA A 13 -10.93 3.47 2.11
C ALA A 13 -12.08 3.22 1.13
N GLY A 14 -12.36 1.95 0.88
CA GLY A 14 -13.53 1.50 0.13
C GLY A 14 -13.83 0.04 0.48
N TYR A 15 -15.10 -0.36 0.38
CA TYR A 15 -15.46 -1.77 0.45
C TYR A 15 -14.96 -2.50 -0.78
N VAL A 16 -14.68 -3.79 -0.63
CA VAL A 16 -14.27 -4.69 -1.71
C VAL A 16 -15.35 -5.76 -1.86
N ASP A 17 -15.91 -5.86 -3.05
CA ASP A 17 -16.96 -6.83 -3.36
C ASP A 17 -16.35 -8.22 -3.68
N VAL A 18 -16.11 -9.01 -2.64
CA VAL A 18 -15.57 -10.38 -2.72
C VAL A 18 -16.27 -11.32 -1.76
N ASP A 19 -16.43 -12.58 -2.16
CA ASP A 19 -16.92 -13.64 -1.30
C ASP A 19 -15.77 -14.30 -0.52
N LEU A 20 -15.67 -13.96 0.77
CA LEU A 20 -14.65 -14.52 1.66
C LEU A 20 -15.03 -15.88 2.25
N VAL A 21 -16.31 -16.29 2.17
CA VAL A 21 -16.77 -17.58 2.72
C VAL A 21 -16.19 -18.72 1.89
N ASP A 22 -16.28 -18.58 0.57
CA ASP A 22 -15.83 -19.60 -0.37
C ASP A 22 -14.34 -19.44 -0.73
N MET A 23 -13.89 -18.20 -0.99
CA MET A 23 -12.52 -17.98 -1.48
C MET A 23 -11.47 -17.98 -0.37
N LYS A 24 -11.84 -17.55 0.85
CA LYS A 24 -10.97 -17.39 2.04
C LYS A 24 -9.65 -16.63 1.80
N LYS A 25 -9.56 -15.89 0.70
CA LYS A 25 -8.35 -15.22 0.24
C LYS A 25 -8.68 -13.80 -0.18
N LEU A 26 -7.78 -12.88 0.17
CA LEU A 26 -7.83 -11.50 -0.25
C LEU A 26 -6.48 -11.14 -0.87
N SER A 27 -6.49 -10.60 -2.08
CA SER A 27 -5.27 -10.15 -2.76
C SER A 27 -5.12 -8.64 -2.61
N LEU A 28 -3.88 -8.19 -2.44
CA LEU A 28 -3.49 -6.78 -2.50
C LEU A 28 -2.25 -6.63 -3.38
N ARG A 29 -2.28 -5.65 -4.29
CA ARG A 29 -1.10 -5.18 -5.02
C ARG A 29 -0.91 -3.69 -4.71
N SER A 30 0.32 -3.28 -4.43
CA SER A 30 0.67 -1.87 -4.28
C SER A 30 1.83 -1.51 -5.21
N LEU A 31 1.63 -0.47 -6.03
CA LEU A 31 2.72 0.20 -6.74
C LEU A 31 3.21 1.34 -5.84
N ILE A 32 4.50 1.34 -5.53
CA ILE A 32 5.13 2.33 -4.66
C ILE A 32 6.18 3.06 -5.48
N ASP A 33 5.97 4.36 -5.68
CA ASP A 33 6.92 5.23 -6.37
C ASP A 33 7.09 6.53 -5.59
N ASN A 34 8.08 6.53 -4.69
CA ASN A 34 8.47 7.67 -3.87
C ASN A 34 7.29 8.35 -3.14
N SER A 35 6.67 9.34 -3.79
CA SER A 35 5.56 10.13 -3.23
C SER A 35 4.16 9.64 -3.62
N VAL A 36 4.04 8.58 -4.40
CA VAL A 36 2.76 7.98 -4.79
C VAL A 36 2.71 6.50 -4.41
N VAL A 37 1.55 6.08 -3.90
CA VAL A 37 1.23 4.67 -3.66
C VAL A 37 -0.13 4.38 -4.28
N GLU A 38 -0.20 3.40 -5.19
CA GLU A 38 -1.43 2.94 -5.80
C GLU A 38 -1.73 1.52 -5.35
N SER A 39 -2.84 1.33 -4.65
CA SER A 39 -3.25 0.05 -4.07
C SER A 39 -4.46 -0.52 -4.79
N PHE A 40 -4.39 -1.81 -5.14
CA PHE A 40 -5.39 -2.55 -5.88
C PHE A 40 -5.84 -3.76 -5.06
N GLY A 41 -7.04 -3.66 -4.47
CA GLY A 41 -7.67 -4.75 -3.72
C GLY A 41 -8.42 -5.70 -4.64
N ALA A 42 -8.33 -7.01 -4.37
CA ALA A 42 -9.03 -8.08 -5.09
C ALA A 42 -8.90 -7.97 -6.63
N GLY A 43 -7.67 -7.80 -7.13
CA GLY A 43 -7.41 -7.67 -8.56
C GLY A 43 -7.88 -6.36 -9.19
N GLY A 44 -8.12 -5.31 -8.40
CA GLY A 44 -8.54 -4.00 -8.90
C GLY A 44 -10.04 -3.72 -8.79
N LYS A 45 -10.80 -4.55 -8.06
CA LYS A 45 -12.20 -4.25 -7.70
C LYS A 45 -12.31 -2.96 -6.87
N THR A 46 -11.30 -2.68 -6.07
CA THR A 46 -11.16 -1.42 -5.32
C THR A 46 -9.76 -0.87 -5.53
N CYS A 47 -9.67 0.36 -6.01
CA CYS A 47 -8.41 1.05 -6.30
C CYS A 47 -8.30 2.32 -5.45
N ILE A 48 -7.14 2.53 -4.83
CA ILE A 48 -6.87 3.69 -3.98
C ILE A 48 -5.50 4.25 -4.32
N THR A 49 -5.45 5.50 -4.77
CA THR A 49 -4.21 6.25 -4.99
C THR A 49 -3.98 7.22 -3.83
N SER A 50 -2.80 7.16 -3.22
CA SER A 50 -2.38 8.02 -2.12
C SER A 50 -1.13 8.80 -2.48
N ARG A 51 -1.05 10.04 -2.00
CA ARG A 51 0.16 10.87 -2.08
C ARG A 51 0.74 11.07 -0.68
N VAL A 52 2.04 10.81 -0.52
CA VAL A 52 2.75 10.92 0.77
C VAL A 52 4.10 11.61 0.57
N TYR A 53 4.55 12.35 1.59
CA TYR A 53 5.82 13.09 1.56
C TYR A 53 6.60 12.83 2.86
N PRO A 54 7.21 11.64 3.01
CA PRO A 54 7.93 11.27 4.21
C PRO A 54 9.23 12.08 4.35
N ILE A 55 9.64 12.34 5.59
CA ILE A 55 10.90 13.03 5.91
C ILE A 55 12.06 12.08 6.24
N LEU A 56 11.76 10.81 6.55
CA LEU A 56 12.75 9.80 6.95
C LEU A 56 12.86 8.67 5.92
N ALA A 57 11.73 8.13 5.48
CA ALA A 57 11.64 7.03 4.53
C ALA A 57 11.82 7.52 3.08
N ILE A 58 13.03 7.97 2.75
CA ILE A 58 13.40 8.48 1.42
C ILE A 58 14.48 7.57 0.82
N HIS A 59 14.30 7.16 -0.44
CA HIS A 59 15.22 6.27 -1.17
C HIS A 59 15.59 5.01 -0.36
N ASN A 60 16.87 4.81 -0.08
CA ASN A 60 17.39 3.62 0.61
C ASN A 60 16.96 3.53 2.09
N ASN A 61 16.40 4.61 2.66
CA ASN A 61 15.82 4.60 4.01
C ASN A 61 14.34 4.17 4.00
N ALA A 62 13.75 3.93 2.83
CA ALA A 62 12.41 3.36 2.73
C ALA A 62 12.46 1.85 3.02
N HIS A 63 11.49 1.38 3.78
CA HIS A 63 11.37 -0.02 4.17
C HIS A 63 9.96 -0.54 3.85
N LEU A 64 9.86 -1.79 3.41
CA LEU A 64 8.60 -2.47 3.16
C LEU A 64 8.35 -3.49 4.27
N PHE A 65 7.13 -3.48 4.81
CA PHE A 65 6.71 -4.40 5.86
C PHE A 65 5.39 -5.05 5.49
N VAL A 66 5.19 -6.27 6.00
CA VAL A 66 3.88 -6.90 6.10
C VAL A 66 3.57 -7.08 7.58
N PHE A 67 2.34 -6.76 7.98
CA PHE A 67 1.96 -6.78 9.39
C PHE A 67 0.53 -7.30 9.57
N ASN A 68 0.27 -7.85 10.75
CA ASN A 68 -1.08 -8.20 11.23
C ASN A 68 -1.24 -7.63 12.64
N ASN A 69 -2.10 -6.63 12.80
CA ASN A 69 -2.45 -6.05 14.10
C ASN A 69 -3.84 -6.53 14.60
N GLY A 70 -4.42 -7.57 13.99
CA GLY A 70 -5.66 -8.20 14.44
C GLY A 70 -5.43 -9.25 15.53
N SER A 71 -6.50 -9.67 16.22
CA SER A 71 -6.46 -10.80 17.16
C SER A 71 -6.39 -12.15 16.45
N GLU A 72 -7.00 -12.23 15.27
CA GLU A 72 -7.07 -13.46 14.48
C GLU A 72 -5.79 -13.66 13.68
N THR A 73 -5.38 -14.93 13.58
CA THR A 73 -4.23 -15.30 12.76
C THR A 73 -4.60 -15.23 11.28
N ILE A 74 -3.75 -14.57 10.50
CA ILE A 74 -3.83 -14.60 9.04
C ILE A 74 -2.63 -15.37 8.48
N THR A 75 -2.81 -16.00 7.32
CA THR A 75 -1.73 -16.66 6.59
C THR A 75 -1.47 -15.92 5.29
N ILE A 76 -0.20 -15.60 5.03
CA ILE A 76 0.22 -15.06 3.73
C ILE A 76 0.52 -16.26 2.84
N GLU A 77 -0.35 -16.54 1.88
CA GLU A 77 -0.13 -17.65 0.94
C GLU A 77 0.97 -17.33 -0.09
N THR A 78 1.06 -16.08 -0.53
CA THR A 78 2.06 -15.65 -1.53
C THR A 78 2.38 -14.17 -1.32
N LEU A 79 3.66 -13.84 -1.35
CA LEU A 79 4.16 -12.48 -1.34
C LEU A 79 5.26 -12.36 -2.39
N ASN A 80 5.05 -11.48 -3.37
CA ASN A 80 6.06 -11.15 -4.37
C ASN A 80 6.35 -9.65 -4.29
N ALA A 81 7.64 -9.31 -4.28
CA ALA A 81 8.11 -7.94 -4.30
C ALA A 81 9.17 -7.80 -5.38
N TRP A 82 9.06 -6.75 -6.19
CA TRP A 82 9.99 -6.45 -7.27
C TRP A 82 10.52 -5.04 -7.11
N SER A 83 11.83 -4.87 -7.21
CA SER A 83 12.44 -3.56 -7.44
C SER A 83 12.07 -3.11 -8.85
N MET A 84 11.58 -1.89 -8.98
CA MET A 84 11.15 -1.32 -10.26
C MET A 84 12.23 -0.37 -10.77
N ASP A 85 12.68 -0.58 -12.00
CA ASP A 85 13.58 0.35 -12.68
C ASP A 85 12.86 1.64 -13.07
N VAL A 86 13.64 2.72 -13.18
CA VAL A 86 13.12 4.00 -13.64
C VAL A 86 12.70 3.87 -15.12
N PRO A 87 11.45 4.21 -15.48
CA PRO A 87 11.01 4.15 -16.86
C PRO A 87 11.73 5.21 -17.71
N LYS A 88 11.94 4.92 -19.00
CA LYS A 88 12.32 5.96 -19.96
C LYS A 88 11.12 6.89 -20.16
N MET A 89 11.22 8.10 -19.64
CA MET A 89 10.25 9.16 -19.90
C MET A 89 10.66 9.95 -21.14
N HIS A 90 9.67 10.44 -21.89
CA HIS A 90 9.82 11.21 -23.12
C HIS A 90 10.13 12.68 -22.84
#